data_AF-A0A661ZTL9-F1
#
_entry.id   AF-A0A661ZTL9-F1
#
_cell.length_a   1.000
_cell.length_b   1.000
_cell.length_c   1.000
_cell.angle_alpha   90.00
_cell.angle_beta   90.00
_cell.angle_gamma   90.00
#
_symmetry.space_group_name_H-M   'P 1'
#
loop_
_entity.id
_entity.type
_entity.pdbx_description
1 polymer ?
#
loop_
_entity_poly.entity_id
_entity_poly.type
_entity_poly.pdbx_seq_one_letter_code
_entity_poly.pdbx_strand_id
1 'polypeptide(L)'
;MKKTLFITTIAILFLAVFSLPKYYGFPKRLASHIEKKPNEWFFMQRAFPYGEINHEMYMSSQKKAMGLKRENCAQKEDAVWELAGPLNIGGRITDVEMPGNDLQTIYIGTASGGVFKSSDAGNNWEAIFDEALSLSIGDID
;
A
#
# COMPACT_ATOMS: atom_id res chain seq x y z
N MET A 1 20.19 -29.44 -60.67
CA MET A 1 19.75 -28.03 -60.66
C MET A 1 18.67 -27.69 -59.64
N LYS A 2 17.72 -28.58 -59.29
CA LYS A 2 16.64 -28.25 -58.32
C LYS A 2 17.09 -28.09 -56.86
N LYS A 3 18.15 -28.78 -56.42
CA LYS A 3 18.65 -28.71 -55.02
C LYS A 3 19.37 -27.39 -54.69
N THR A 4 20.10 -26.80 -55.63
CA THR A 4 20.79 -25.50 -55.45
C THR A 4 19.80 -24.33 -55.45
N LEU A 5 18.69 -24.43 -56.18
CA LEU A 5 17.62 -23.44 -56.16
C LEU A 5 16.89 -23.42 -54.79
N PHE A 6 16.70 -24.58 -54.17
CA PHE A 6 16.05 -24.70 -52.87
C PHE A 6 16.90 -24.12 -51.72
N ILE A 7 18.21 -24.36 -51.75
CA ILE A 7 19.13 -23.85 -50.72
C ILE A 7 19.26 -22.32 -50.79
N THR A 8 19.30 -21.76 -52.00
CA THR A 8 19.39 -20.29 -52.18
C THR A 8 18.10 -19.58 -51.74
N THR A 9 16.92 -20.16 -51.98
CA THR A 9 15.67 -19.60 -51.46
C THR A 9 15.59 -19.60 -49.94
N ILE A 10 16.09 -20.65 -49.27
CA ILE A 10 16.12 -20.71 -47.80
C ILE A 10 17.10 -19.68 -47.24
N ALA A 11 18.27 -19.52 -47.86
CA ALA A 11 19.25 -18.53 -47.45
C ALA A 11 18.71 -17.09 -47.54
N ILE A 12 17.98 -16.76 -48.62
CA ILE A 12 17.34 -15.44 -48.79
C ILE A 12 16.25 -15.22 -47.74
N LEU A 13 15.43 -16.24 -47.46
CA LEU A 13 14.40 -16.16 -46.43
C LEU A 13 15.00 -15.93 -45.04
N PHE A 14 16.11 -16.61 -44.74
CA PHE A 14 16.82 -16.46 -43.46
C PHE A 14 17.44 -15.07 -43.29
N LEU A 15 18.01 -14.51 -44.37
CA LEU A 15 18.57 -13.15 -44.39
C LEU A 15 17.48 -12.07 -44.26
N ALA A 16 16.31 -12.30 -44.85
CA ALA A 16 15.17 -11.40 -44.74
C ALA A 16 14.60 -11.35 -43.31
N VAL A 17 14.53 -12.48 -42.63
CA VAL A 17 14.05 -12.55 -41.24
C VAL A 17 14.99 -11.84 -40.26
N PHE A 18 16.30 -11.87 -40.51
CA PHE A 18 17.31 -11.22 -39.66
C PHE A 18 17.57 -9.74 -40.00
N SER A 19 17.21 -9.28 -41.20
CA SER A 19 17.40 -7.87 -41.62
C SER A 19 16.19 -6.98 -41.33
N LEU A 20 15.06 -7.53 -40.85
CA LEU A 20 13.95 -6.71 -40.41
C LEU A 20 14.34 -5.98 -39.12
N PRO A 21 14.26 -4.63 -39.07
CA PRO A 21 14.54 -3.89 -37.86
C PRO A 21 13.56 -4.36 -36.78
N LYS A 22 14.09 -4.95 -35.69
CA LYS A 22 13.28 -5.29 -34.54
C LYS A 22 12.77 -3.97 -33.94
N TYR A 23 11.53 -3.62 -34.23
CA TYR A 23 10.83 -2.49 -33.63
C TYR A 23 10.58 -2.80 -32.14
N TYR A 24 11.61 -2.63 -31.31
CA TYR A 24 11.46 -2.51 -29.87
C TYR A 24 11.22 -1.04 -29.53
N GLY A 25 10.02 -0.57 -29.85
CA GLY A 25 9.62 0.78 -29.54
C GLY A 25 8.11 0.84 -29.45
N PHE A 26 7.58 0.77 -28.21
CA PHE A 26 6.22 1.19 -27.97
C PHE A 26 6.09 2.64 -28.45
N PRO A 27 5.11 2.97 -29.31
CA PRO A 27 4.91 4.35 -29.68
C PRO A 27 4.61 5.14 -28.41
N LYS A 28 5.47 6.11 -28.06
CA LYS A 28 5.14 7.11 -27.03
C LYS A 28 3.88 7.81 -27.51
N ARG A 29 2.74 7.45 -26.90
CA ARG A 29 1.44 8.06 -27.20
C ARG A 29 1.61 9.57 -26.98
N LEU A 30 1.64 10.31 -28.08
CA LEU A 30 1.63 11.77 -28.07
C LEU A 30 0.45 12.19 -27.19
N ALA A 31 0.70 12.98 -26.17
CA ALA A 31 -0.30 13.40 -25.18
C ALA A 31 -1.37 14.28 -25.84
N SER A 32 -2.28 13.67 -26.59
CA SER A 32 -3.55 14.28 -26.92
C SER A 32 -4.36 14.41 -25.63
N HIS A 33 -5.11 15.50 -25.51
CA HIS A 33 -5.95 15.78 -24.34
C HIS A 33 -6.95 14.63 -24.13
N ILE A 34 -6.58 13.67 -23.29
CA ILE A 34 -7.49 12.64 -22.78
C ILE A 34 -8.36 13.35 -21.76
N GLU A 35 -9.65 13.48 -22.07
CA GLU A 35 -10.65 13.92 -21.12
C GLU A 35 -10.67 12.92 -19.96
N LYS A 36 -10.04 13.31 -18.84
CA LYS A 36 -9.77 12.43 -17.72
C LYS A 36 -11.09 12.04 -17.06
N LYS A 37 -11.43 10.77 -17.12
CA LYS A 37 -12.59 10.27 -16.38
C LYS A 37 -12.27 10.24 -14.87
N PRO A 38 -13.25 10.38 -13.97
CA PRO A 38 -13.00 10.40 -12.52
C PRO A 38 -12.22 9.18 -12.01
N ASN A 39 -12.40 8.00 -12.60
CA ASN A 39 -11.64 6.79 -12.28
C ASN A 39 -10.18 6.83 -12.76
N GLU A 40 -9.90 7.53 -13.86
CA GLU A 40 -8.54 7.74 -14.37
C GLU A 40 -7.75 8.69 -13.47
N TRP A 41 -8.40 9.66 -12.81
CA TRP A 41 -7.72 10.59 -11.93
C TRP A 41 -6.99 9.89 -10.76
N PHE A 42 -7.70 9.02 -10.01
CA PHE A 42 -7.10 8.22 -8.93
C PHE A 42 -6.10 7.18 -9.44
N PHE A 43 -6.30 6.65 -10.64
CA PHE A 43 -5.34 5.76 -11.27
C PHE A 43 -4.03 6.49 -11.58
N MET A 44 -4.12 7.67 -12.20
CA MET A 44 -2.98 8.49 -12.56
C MET A 44 -2.20 8.97 -11.32
N GLN A 45 -2.87 9.27 -10.21
CA GLN A 45 -2.20 9.62 -8.96
C GLN A 45 -1.34 8.46 -8.43
N ARG A 46 -1.81 7.21 -8.56
CA ARG A 46 -1.07 6.00 -8.13
C ARG A 46 0.02 5.58 -9.11
N ALA A 47 -0.16 5.93 -10.38
CA ALA A 47 0.73 5.59 -11.47
C ALA A 47 1.77 6.69 -11.75
N PHE A 48 1.69 7.85 -11.08
CA PHE A 48 2.64 8.93 -11.23
C PHE A 48 4.06 8.49 -10.79
N PRO A 49 5.13 8.90 -11.50
CA PRO A 49 5.18 9.78 -12.67
C PRO A 49 5.00 9.08 -14.02
N TYR A 50 4.92 7.75 -14.04
CA TYR A 50 5.05 6.95 -15.26
C TYR A 50 3.73 6.75 -16.02
N GLY A 51 2.59 7.05 -15.40
CA GLY A 51 1.25 6.95 -16.02
C GLY A 51 0.71 5.53 -16.11
N GLU A 52 1.49 4.53 -15.73
CA GLU A 52 1.07 3.14 -15.53
C GLU A 52 1.60 2.57 -14.21
N ILE A 53 0.85 1.65 -13.61
CA ILE A 53 1.30 0.90 -12.44
C ILE A 53 2.24 -0.21 -12.93
N ASN A 54 3.46 -0.27 -12.41
CA ASN A 54 4.42 -1.31 -12.79
C ASN A 54 3.88 -2.70 -12.41
N HIS A 55 3.51 -3.48 -13.43
CA HIS A 55 2.92 -4.80 -13.27
C HIS A 55 3.90 -5.81 -12.65
N GLU A 56 5.19 -5.73 -12.96
CA GLU A 56 6.20 -6.64 -12.39
C GLU A 56 6.35 -6.41 -10.89
N MET A 57 6.36 -5.15 -10.46
CA MET A 57 6.41 -4.76 -9.05
C MET A 57 5.15 -5.19 -8.30
N TYR A 58 3.99 -5.11 -8.96
CA TYR A 58 2.74 -5.62 -8.39
C TYR A 58 2.80 -7.13 -8.14
N MET A 59 3.24 -7.90 -9.13
CA MET A 59 3.35 -9.36 -9.03
C MET A 59 4.42 -9.79 -8.01
N SER A 60 5.56 -9.09 -7.94
CA SER A 60 6.60 -9.37 -6.96
C SER A 60 6.14 -9.03 -5.53
N SER A 61 5.40 -7.94 -5.36
CA SER A 61 4.78 -7.56 -4.08
C SER A 61 3.74 -8.58 -3.63
N GLN A 62 2.91 -9.08 -4.54
CA GLN A 62 1.96 -10.16 -4.22
C GLN A 62 2.69 -11.43 -3.76
N LYS A 63 3.74 -11.85 -4.47
CA LYS A 63 4.56 -13.01 -4.07
C LYS A 63 5.20 -12.80 -2.70
N LYS A 64 5.74 -11.61 -2.44
CA LYS A 64 6.31 -11.25 -1.13
C LYS A 64 5.27 -11.33 -0.03
N ALA A 65 4.08 -10.73 -0.24
CA ALA A 65 2.98 -10.79 0.72
C ALA A 65 2.52 -12.22 0.99
N MET A 66 2.47 -13.08 -0.05
CA MET A 66 2.15 -14.50 0.10
C MET A 66 3.22 -15.27 0.88
N GLY A 67 4.50 -14.95 0.68
CA GLY A 67 5.63 -15.50 1.43
C GLY A 67 5.54 -15.14 2.91
N LEU A 68 5.42 -13.84 3.21
CA LEU A 68 5.26 -13.33 4.58
C LEU A 68 4.04 -13.95 5.28
N LYS A 69 2.91 -14.08 4.58
CA LYS A 69 1.72 -14.72 5.14
C LYS A 69 1.97 -16.18 5.50
N ARG A 70 2.70 -16.93 4.66
CA ARG A 70 3.05 -18.34 4.92
C ARG A 70 4.00 -18.47 6.11
N GLU A 71 5.00 -17.61 6.19
CA GLU A 71 5.95 -17.53 7.30
C GLU A 71 5.21 -17.22 8.62
N ASN A 72 4.37 -16.18 8.63
CA ASN A 72 3.61 -15.76 9.80
C ASN A 72 2.56 -16.80 10.23
N CYS A 73 1.94 -17.56 9.30
CA CYS A 73 1.02 -18.63 9.67
C CYS A 73 1.71 -19.85 10.29
N ALA A 74 3.01 -20.05 9.98
CA ALA A 74 3.80 -21.14 10.54
C ALA A 74 4.35 -20.80 11.93
N GLN A 75 4.66 -19.52 12.20
CA GLN A 75 4.98 -19.01 13.53
C GLN A 75 3.71 -18.67 14.31
N LYS A 76 2.95 -19.70 14.68
CA LYS A 76 1.78 -19.56 15.56
C LYS A 76 2.20 -19.76 17.02
N GLU A 77 3.14 -18.96 17.49
CA GLU A 77 3.46 -18.83 18.92
C GLU A 77 2.72 -17.62 19.48
N ASP A 78 2.52 -17.58 20.80
CA ASP A 78 1.83 -16.52 21.55
C ASP A 78 2.36 -15.14 21.14
N ALA A 79 1.71 -14.54 20.14
CA ALA A 79 2.18 -13.31 19.53
C ALA A 79 1.99 -12.18 20.52
N VAL A 80 3.09 -11.64 21.02
CA VAL A 80 3.09 -10.38 21.76
C VAL A 80 2.76 -9.28 20.75
N TRP A 81 1.55 -8.73 20.87
CA TRP A 81 1.11 -7.62 20.04
C TRP A 81 1.92 -6.37 20.40
N GLU A 82 2.72 -5.89 19.45
CA GLU A 82 3.43 -4.62 19.57
C GLU A 82 2.79 -3.56 18.66
N LEU A 83 2.90 -2.31 19.08
CA LEU A 83 2.33 -1.17 18.40
C LEU A 83 3.14 -0.89 17.12
N ALA A 84 2.65 -1.37 15.98
CA ALA A 84 3.34 -1.25 14.69
C ALA A 84 3.29 0.16 14.06
N GLY A 85 2.69 1.13 14.74
CA GLY A 85 2.50 2.50 14.24
C GLY A 85 1.34 2.60 13.24
N PRO A 86 1.00 3.81 12.79
CA PRO A 86 1.89 4.94 12.45
C PRO A 86 2.21 5.90 13.60
N LEU A 87 3.49 6.25 13.78
CA LEU A 87 3.93 7.26 14.75
C LEU A 87 3.54 8.70 14.37
N ASN A 88 3.11 8.96 13.11
CA ASN A 88 2.80 10.32 12.62
C ASN A 88 1.37 10.52 12.10
N ILE A 89 0.56 9.46 11.95
CA ILE A 89 -0.83 9.62 11.53
C ILE A 89 -1.63 9.70 12.81
N GLY A 90 -1.99 10.93 13.19
CA GLY A 90 -2.77 11.18 14.41
C GLY A 90 -4.17 10.58 14.33
N GLY A 91 -4.73 10.25 15.50
CA GLY A 91 -6.15 10.00 15.69
C GLY A 91 -6.93 11.29 15.91
N ARG A 92 -8.27 11.23 15.83
CA ARG A 92 -9.15 12.34 16.23
C ARG A 92 -9.49 12.22 17.71
N ILE A 93 -8.95 13.13 18.51
CA ILE A 93 -9.34 13.33 19.90
C ILE A 93 -10.66 14.11 19.92
N THR A 94 -11.65 13.60 20.66
CA THR A 94 -12.96 14.25 20.80
C THR A 94 -13.06 15.01 22.09
N ASP A 95 -12.40 14.52 23.15
CA ASP A 95 -12.49 15.11 24.48
C ASP A 95 -11.29 14.75 25.37
N VAL A 96 -11.01 15.58 26.38
CA VAL A 96 -9.90 15.44 27.34
C VAL A 96 -10.35 15.90 28.73
N GLU A 97 -10.26 15.01 29.72
CA GLU A 97 -10.72 15.28 31.08
C GLU A 97 -9.65 14.95 32.13
N MET A 98 -9.65 15.71 33.24
CA MET A 98 -8.69 15.56 34.34
C MET A 98 -9.38 15.68 35.70
N PRO A 99 -9.22 14.71 36.62
CA PRO A 99 -9.78 14.83 37.96
C PRO A 99 -9.27 16.08 38.68
N GLY A 100 -10.18 16.85 39.28
CA GLY A 100 -9.82 18.11 39.96
C GLY A 100 -8.84 17.96 41.15
N ASN A 101 -8.63 16.74 41.65
CA ASN A 101 -7.71 16.42 42.74
C ASN A 101 -6.40 15.75 42.28
N ASP A 102 -6.25 15.43 40.99
CA ASP A 102 -5.07 14.76 40.45
C ASP A 102 -4.77 15.23 39.02
N LEU A 103 -3.81 16.15 38.91
CA LEU A 103 -3.37 16.70 37.63
C LEU A 103 -2.41 15.78 36.86
N GLN A 104 -1.98 14.67 37.47
CA GLN A 104 -1.13 13.69 36.79
C GLN A 104 -1.96 12.70 35.97
N THR A 105 -3.22 12.49 36.36
CA THR A 105 -4.14 11.62 35.64
C THR A 105 -4.87 12.40 34.56
N ILE A 106 -4.76 11.93 33.31
CA ILE A 106 -5.45 12.51 32.15
C ILE A 106 -6.21 11.40 31.43
N TYR A 107 -7.46 11.66 31.08
CA TYR A 107 -8.26 10.79 30.23
C TYR A 107 -8.45 11.45 28.87
N ILE A 108 -8.31 10.66 27.81
CA ILE A 108 -8.52 11.10 26.42
C ILE A 108 -9.59 10.23 25.78
N GLY A 109 -10.64 10.88 25.28
CA GLY A 109 -11.66 10.27 24.43
C GLY A 109 -11.29 10.39 22.96
N THR A 110 -11.44 9.30 22.21
CA THR A 110 -11.15 9.28 20.78
C THR A 110 -12.37 8.90 19.95
N ALA A 111 -12.43 9.40 18.72
CA ALA A 111 -13.59 9.20 17.85
C ALA A 111 -13.86 7.72 17.49
N SER A 112 -12.84 6.86 17.49
CA SER A 112 -12.95 5.45 17.07
C SER A 112 -11.92 4.52 17.71
N GLY A 113 -11.15 4.99 18.68
CA GLY A 113 -10.08 4.25 19.34
C GLY A 113 -10.28 4.06 20.86
N GLY A 114 -11.47 4.38 21.39
CA GLY A 114 -11.79 4.22 22.79
C GLY A 114 -11.22 5.34 23.67
N VAL A 115 -10.96 4.99 24.93
CA VAL A 115 -10.43 5.87 25.96
C VAL A 115 -8.99 5.48 26.29
N PHE A 116 -8.12 6.49 26.33
CA PHE A 116 -6.75 6.36 26.80
C PHE A 116 -6.59 7.07 28.13
N LYS A 117 -5.80 6.48 29.02
CA LYS A 117 -5.45 7.06 30.32
C LYS A 117 -3.95 7.28 30.40
N SER A 118 -3.55 8.44 30.89
CA SER A 118 -2.21 8.69 31.39
C SER A 118 -2.26 8.87 32.90
N SER A 119 -1.22 8.43 33.60
CA SER A 119 -1.01 8.62 35.04
C SER A 119 0.26 9.43 35.35
N ASP A 120 0.91 9.96 34.31
CA ASP A 120 2.19 10.66 34.38
C ASP A 120 2.18 11.96 33.57
N ALA A 121 1.06 12.69 33.61
CA ALA A 121 0.85 13.97 32.94
C ALA A 121 1.03 13.93 31.41
N GLY A 122 0.66 12.80 30.79
CA GLY A 122 0.66 12.61 29.35
C GLY A 122 1.96 12.09 28.74
N ASN A 123 2.93 11.66 29.56
CA ASN A 123 4.18 11.09 29.06
C ASN A 123 3.98 9.66 28.53
N ASN A 124 3.13 8.86 29.17
CA ASN A 124 2.73 7.52 28.76
C ASN A 124 1.21 7.38 28.75
N TRP A 125 0.70 6.51 27.89
CA TRP A 125 -0.73 6.28 27.66
C TRP A 125 -1.06 4.79 27.64
N GLU A 126 -2.14 4.42 28.31
CA GLU A 126 -2.70 3.08 28.34
C GLU A 126 -4.12 3.10 27.77
N ALA A 127 -4.44 2.13 26.89
CA ALA A 127 -5.81 1.95 26.40
C ALA A 127 -6.64 1.22 27.47
N ILE A 128 -7.71 1.83 27.95
CA ILE A 128 -8.54 1.30 29.05
C ILE A 128 -9.95 0.90 28.59
N PHE A 129 -10.23 0.94 27.29
CA PHE A 129 -11.57 0.78 26.73
C PHE A 129 -11.68 -0.26 25.62
N ASP A 130 -10.65 -1.10 25.44
CA ASP A 130 -10.55 -2.03 24.31
C ASP A 130 -11.57 -3.17 24.34
N GLU A 131 -12.16 -3.47 25.50
CA GLU A 131 -13.17 -4.52 25.66
C GLU A 131 -14.58 -4.08 25.27
N ALA A 132 -14.78 -2.79 24.96
CA ALA A 132 -16.09 -2.27 24.61
C ALA A 132 -16.53 -2.70 23.20
N LEU A 133 -17.84 -2.93 23.02
CA LEU A 133 -18.43 -3.25 21.71
C LEU A 133 -18.28 -2.14 20.68
N SER A 134 -18.14 -0.89 21.15
CA SER A 134 -17.93 0.29 20.32
C SER A 134 -16.84 1.13 20.96
N LEU A 135 -15.85 1.51 20.16
CA LEU A 135 -14.73 2.35 20.57
C LEU A 135 -14.95 3.84 20.21
N SER A 136 -16.17 4.21 19.84
CA SER A 136 -16.48 5.60 19.50
C SER A 136 -16.86 6.38 20.75
N ILE A 137 -16.04 7.37 21.11
CA ILE A 137 -16.27 8.28 22.22
C ILE A 137 -16.63 9.66 21.68
N GLY A 138 -17.63 10.29 22.28
CA GLY A 138 -18.05 11.66 21.96
C GLY A 138 -17.66 12.68 23.03
N ASP A 139 -17.72 12.27 24.30
CA ASP A 139 -17.59 13.11 25.49
C ASP A 139 -17.22 12.23 26.71
N ILE A 140 -16.47 12.77 27.66
CA ILE A 140 -16.08 12.15 28.94
C ILE A 140 -16.22 13.21 30.06
N ASP A 141 -16.94 12.88 31.13
CA ASP A 141 -17.16 13.75 32.31
C ASP A 141 -17.08 12.92 33.60
#